data_AF-A0A021XCN7-F1
#
_entry.id   AF-A0A021XCN7-F1
#
_cell.length_a   1.000
_cell.length_b   1.000
_cell.length_c   1.000
_cell.angle_alpha   90.00
_cell.angle_beta   90.00
_cell.angle_gamma   90.00
#
_symmetry.space_group_name_H-M   'P 1'
#
loop_
_entity.id
_entity.type
_entity.pdbx_description
1 polymer ?
#
loop_
_entity_poly.entity_id
_entity_poly.type
_entity_poly.pdbx_seq_one_letter_code
_entity_poly.pdbx_strand_id
1 'polypeptide(L)' 'MRNLLLAAAIAFTAVASFAAPSQAGYYGYDYQPTCFIKKIKTYDYYGNLIIKRVRVCH' A
#
# COMPACT_ATOMS: atom_id res chain seq x y z
N MET A 1 5.66 -9.91 34.25
CA MET A 1 6.43 -9.61 33.02
C MET A 1 5.96 -10.38 31.78
N ARG A 2 5.49 -11.64 31.90
CA ARG A 2 5.05 -12.45 30.74
C ARG A 2 3.88 -11.86 29.94
N ASN A 3 2.94 -11.16 30.59
CA ASN A 3 1.80 -10.53 29.92
C ASN A 3 2.20 -9.33 29.04
N LEU A 4 3.29 -8.62 29.41
CA LEU A 4 3.78 -7.47 28.64
C LEU A 4 4.42 -7.92 27.32
N LEU A 5 5.10 -9.07 27.34
CA LEU A 5 5.69 -9.67 26.14
C LEU A 5 4.62 -10.17 25.17
N LEU A 6 3.53 -10.75 25.70
CA LEU A 6 2.38 -11.14 24.89
C LEU A 6 1.71 -9.94 24.23
N ALA A 7 1.49 -8.86 25.00
CA ALA A 7 0.87 -7.64 24.49
C ALA A 7 1.72 -6.98 23.39
N ALA A 8 3.04 -6.91 23.60
CA ALA A 8 3.97 -6.39 22.60
C ALA A 8 3.92 -7.23 21.30
N ALA A 9 3.99 -8.56 21.40
CA ALA A 9 3.96 -9.44 20.24
C ALA A 9 2.68 -9.25 19.40
N ILE A 10 1.51 -9.14 20.03
CA ILE A 10 0.23 -8.94 19.36
C ILE A 10 0.17 -7.55 18.68
N ALA A 11 0.69 -6.51 19.34
CA ALA A 11 0.75 -5.18 18.75
C ALA A 11 1.66 -5.14 17.51
N PHE A 12 2.82 -5.80 17.57
CA PHE A 12 3.76 -5.86 16.45
C PHE A 12 3.20 -6.64 15.25
N THR A 13 2.52 -7.77 15.47
CA THR A 13 1.93 -8.56 14.37
C THR A 13 0.81 -7.80 13.65
N ALA A 14 -0.03 -7.08 14.40
CA ALA A 14 -1.06 -6.22 13.82
C ALA A 14 -0.43 -5.14 12.94
N VAL A 15 0.54 -4.38 13.47
CA VAL A 15 1.22 -3.31 12.72
C VAL A 15 1.94 -3.86 11.49
N ALA A 16 2.64 -4.99 11.61
CA ALA A 16 3.32 -5.63 10.48
C ALA A 16 2.34 -6.07 9.39
N SER A 17 1.14 -6.54 9.75
CA SER A 17 0.13 -6.95 8.77
C SER A 17 -0.46 -5.77 8.00
N PHE A 18 -0.69 -4.63 8.66
CA PHE A 18 -1.18 -3.41 8.00
C PHE A 18 -0.09 -2.67 7.21
N ALA A 19 1.16 -2.75 7.66
CA ALA A 19 2.29 -2.08 7.03
C ALA A 19 3.05 -2.97 6.04
N ALA A 20 2.71 -4.27 5.95
CA ALA A 20 3.33 -5.18 5.00
C ALA A 20 3.08 -4.66 3.59
N PRO A 21 4.14 -4.35 2.81
CA PRO A 21 3.96 -3.97 1.43
C PRO A 21 3.34 -5.17 0.69
N SER A 22 2.18 -4.99 0.09
CA SER A 22 1.60 -5.99 -0.80
C SER A 22 2.56 -6.17 -1.97
N GLN A 23 3.27 -7.30 -2.03
CA GLN A 23 4.14 -7.65 -3.15
C GLN A 23 3.29 -8.07 -4.36
N ALA A 24 2.62 -7.09 -4.97
CA ALA A 24 1.99 -7.23 -6.27
C ALA A 24 3.07 -7.08 -7.34
N GLY A 25 3.55 -8.23 -7.85
CA GLY A 25 4.44 -8.28 -9.01
C GLY A 25 5.75 -8.99 -8.70
N TYR A 26 5.71 -10.32 -8.67
CA TYR A 26 6.89 -11.14 -8.95
C TYR A 26 7.10 -11.08 -10.46
N TYR A 27 7.89 -10.11 -10.93
CA TYR A 27 8.23 -10.01 -12.35
C TYR A 27 9.39 -10.96 -12.64
N GLY A 28 9.06 -12.05 -13.33
CA GLY A 28 10.04 -12.91 -13.99
C GLY A 28 10.88 -12.10 -14.97
N TYR A 29 12.14 -12.50 -15.09
CA TYR A 29 13.28 -11.75 -15.65
C TYR A 29 13.14 -11.17 -17.08
N ASP A 30 12.02 -11.37 -17.80
CA ASP A 30 11.91 -11.02 -19.22
C ASP A 30 10.58 -10.38 -19.65
N TYR A 31 9.69 -10.02 -18.71
CA TYR A 31 8.48 -9.24 -19.04
C TYR A 31 8.41 -8.00 -18.15
N GLN A 32 8.82 -6.86 -18.72
CA GLN A 32 8.66 -5.55 -18.09
C GLN A 32 7.29 -4.99 -18.50
N PRO A 33 6.20 -5.19 -17.72
CA PRO A 33 5.00 -4.43 -17.99
C PRO A 33 5.35 -2.96 -17.79
N THR A 34 5.06 -2.14 -18.80
CA THR A 34 5.28 -0.70 -18.75
C THR A 34 4.27 -0.08 -17.79
N CYS A 35 4.57 -0.18 -16.50
CA CYS A 35 3.79 0.47 -15.47
C CYS A 35 4.06 1.97 -15.51
N PHE A 36 3.02 2.79 -15.64
CA PHE A 36 3.14 4.24 -15.52
C PHE A 36 2.28 4.77 -14.37
N ILE A 37 2.71 5.87 -13.77
CA ILE A 37 1.95 6.55 -12.72
C ILE A 37 1.00 7.56 -13.38
N LYS A 38 -0.30 7.31 -13.26
CA LYS A 38 -1.35 8.23 -13.67
C LYS A 38 -1.77 9.10 -12.50
N LYS A 39 -1.81 10.41 -12.70
CA LYS A 39 -2.41 11.36 -11.74
C LYS A 39 -3.91 11.50 -12.06
N ILE A 40 -4.76 11.19 -11.11
CA ILE A 40 -6.21 11.38 -11.18
C ILE A 40 -6.56 12.56 -10.27
N LYS A 41 -7.29 13.53 -10.81
CA LYS A 41 -7.81 14.67 -10.05
C LYS A 41 -9.30 14.43 -9.82
N THR A 42 -9.74 14.47 -8.58
CA THR A 42 -11.16 14.37 -8.21
C THR A 42 -11.50 15.52 -7.27
N TYR A 43 -12.77 15.89 -7.22
CA TYR A 43 -13.27 16.83 -6.22
C TYR A 43 -14.08 16.06 -5.18
N ASP A 44 -13.96 16.44 -3.91
CA ASP A 44 -14.86 15.94 -2.88
C ASP A 44 -16.20 16.69 -2.91
N TYR A 45 -17.12 16.28 -2.04
CA TYR A 45 -18.44 16.90 -1.91
C TYR A 45 -18.37 18.40 -1.52
N TYR A 46 -17.29 18.83 -0.87
CA TYR A 46 -17.06 20.20 -0.42
C TYR A 46 -16.28 21.05 -1.46
N GLY A 47 -15.93 20.47 -2.62
CA GLY A 47 -15.21 21.15 -3.69
C GLY A 47 -13.69 21.18 -3.51
N ASN A 48 -13.11 20.42 -2.57
CA ASN A 48 -11.67 20.31 -2.41
C ASN A 48 -11.06 19.41 -3.49
N LEU A 49 -9.95 19.84 -4.09
CA LEU A 49 -9.22 19.06 -5.09
C LEU A 49 -8.39 17.95 -4.41
N ILE A 50 -8.76 16.70 -4.68
CA ILE A 50 -8.02 15.52 -4.25
C ILE A 50 -7.24 14.97 -5.44
N ILE A 51 -5.91 14.96 -5.34
CA ILE A 51 -5.01 14.43 -6.36
C ILE A 51 -4.53 13.05 -5.92
N LYS A 52 -4.92 12.00 -6.65
CA LYS A 52 -4.48 10.61 -6.43
C LYS A 52 -3.46 10.20 -7.47
N ARG A 53 -2.42 9.48 -7.07
CA ARG A 53 -1.45 8.85 -7.99
C ARG A 53 -1.74 7.36 -8.01
N VAL A 54 -2.14 6.85 -9.18
CA VAL A 54 -2.45 5.43 -9.37
C VAL A 54 -1.38 4.84 -10.30
N ARG A 55 -0.76 3.74 -9.87
CA ARG A 55 0.15 2.96 -10.70
C ARG A 55 -0.68 2.00 -11.54
N VAL A 56 -0.66 2.18 -12.86
CA VAL A 56 -1.34 1.29 -13.81
C VAL A 56 -0.27 0.48 -14.52
N CYS A 57 -0.36 -0.84 -14.40
CA CYS A 57 0.47 -1.80 -15.10
C CYS A 57 -0.42 -2.52 -16.11
N HIS A 58 0.10 -2.80 -17.30
CA HIS A 58 -0.63 -3.40 -18.40
C HIS A 58 -0.17 -4.83 -18.66
#